data_AF-A0A1D2XDS1-F1
#
_entry.id   AF-A0A1D2XDS1-F1
#
_cell.length_a   1.000
_cell.length_b   1.000
_cell.length_c   1.000
_cell.angle_alpha   90.00
_cell.angle_beta   90.00
_cell.angle_gamma   90.00
#
_symmetry.space_group_name_H-M   'P 1'
#
loop_
_entity.id
_entity.type
_entity.pdbx_description
1 polymer ?
#
loop_
_entity_poly.entity_id
_entity_poly.type
_entity_poly.pdbx_seq_one_letter_code
_entity_poly.pdbx_strand_id
1 'polypeptide(L)'
;MPHIIKIQDAFSFIPREELNLLEALESQNIEVEYQCREGFCGSCQVQLIEGEVEYDSEPIAFIPDGKILPCCCRAQTDLTIHIPDSCHITKV
;
A
#
# COMPACT_ATOMS: atom_id res chain seq x y z
N MET A 1 -6.53 -10.95 12.29
CA MET A 1 -6.52 -9.82 13.24
C MET A 1 -6.38 -8.58 12.40
N PRO A 2 -7.25 -7.57 12.53
CA PRO A 2 -7.16 -6.38 11.71
C PRO A 2 -5.91 -5.57 12.08
N HIS A 3 -5.11 -5.23 11.07
CA HIS A 3 -3.94 -4.36 11.21
C HIS A 3 -4.30 -2.93 10.84
N ILE A 4 -3.77 -1.95 11.57
CA ILE A 4 -4.02 -0.54 11.28
C ILE A 4 -3.07 -0.07 10.20
N ILE A 5 -3.60 0.59 9.17
CA ILE A 5 -2.79 1.28 8.17
C ILE A 5 -2.81 2.76 8.49
N LYS A 6 -1.64 3.31 8.81
CA LYS A 6 -1.40 4.71 9.10
C LYS A 6 -0.70 5.39 7.92
N ILE A 7 -1.29 6.46 7.43
CA ILE A 7 -0.65 7.35 6.46
C ILE A 7 0.10 8.44 7.23
N GLN A 8 1.40 8.60 6.98
CA GLN A 8 2.30 9.46 7.77
C GLN A 8 1.74 10.87 8.01
N ASP A 9 1.09 11.49 7.01
CA ASP A 9 0.62 12.88 7.05
C ASP A 9 -0.90 13.04 6.81
N ALA A 10 -1.68 11.97 6.95
CA ALA A 10 -3.13 12.02 6.71
C ALA A 10 -3.95 11.45 7.86
N PHE A 11 -4.27 10.16 7.81
CA PHE A 11 -5.12 9.48 8.78
C PHE A 11 -4.75 8.00 8.87
N SER A 12 -5.35 7.30 9.84
CA SER A 12 -5.24 5.86 9.99
C SER A 12 -6.60 5.20 9.80
N PHE A 13 -6.63 4.02 9.20
CA PHE A 13 -7.84 3.25 8.99
C PHE A 13 -7.56 1.76 9.12
N ILE A 14 -8.63 0.98 9.28
CA ILE A 14 -8.57 -0.48 9.31
C ILE A 14 -9.10 -0.99 7.97
N PRO A 15 -8.27 -1.69 7.17
CA PRO A 15 -8.71 -2.27 5.91
C PRO A 15 -9.66 -3.45 6.15
N ARG A 16 -10.44 -3.80 5.12
CA ARG A 16 -11.22 -5.04 5.12
C ARG A 16 -10.27 -6.22 4.87
N GLU A 17 -10.52 -7.37 5.50
CA GLU A 17 -9.59 -8.51 5.48
C GLU A 17 -9.39 -9.11 4.07
N GLU A 18 -10.34 -8.90 3.16
CA GLU A 18 -10.30 -9.43 1.79
C GLU A 18 -9.52 -8.54 0.81
N LEU A 19 -9.19 -7.31 1.20
CA LEU A 19 -8.56 -6.33 0.31
C LEU A 19 -7.04 -6.39 0.41
N ASN A 20 -6.36 -6.32 -0.73
CA ASN A 20 -4.92 -6.02 -0.72
C ASN A 20 -4.68 -4.56 -0.31
N LEU A 21 -3.43 -4.21 0.00
CA LEU A 21 -3.08 -2.87 0.47
C LEU A 21 -3.46 -1.78 -0.54
N LEU A 22 -3.40 -2.02 -1.86
CA LEU A 22 -3.80 -1.05 -2.87
C LEU A 22 -5.31 -0.80 -2.83
N GLU A 23 -6.12 -1.85 -2.82
CA GLU A 23 -7.58 -1.75 -2.74
C GLU A 23 -8.03 -1.12 -1.42
N ALA A 24 -7.32 -1.40 -0.33
CA ALA A 24 -7.53 -0.75 0.95
C ALA A 24 -7.32 0.77 0.85
N LEU A 25 -6.27 1.23 0.16
CA LEU A 25 -6.03 2.65 -0.09
C LEU A 25 -7.10 3.25 -1.01
N GLU A 26 -7.47 2.57 -2.09
CA GLU A 26 -8.55 2.99 -3.00
C GLU A 26 -9.88 3.16 -2.26
N SER A 27 -10.19 2.27 -1.29
CA SER A 27 -11.40 2.37 -0.44
C SER A 27 -11.46 3.65 0.41
N GLN A 28 -10.31 4.26 0.65
CA GLN A 28 -10.18 5.52 1.37
C GLN A 28 -10.02 6.72 0.44
N ASN A 29 -10.30 6.56 -0.86
CA ASN A 29 -10.10 7.57 -1.91
C ASN A 29 -8.64 8.04 -2.05
N ILE A 30 -7.70 7.14 -1.75
CA ILE A 30 -6.26 7.36 -1.97
C ILE A 30 -5.89 6.67 -3.28
N GLU A 31 -5.59 7.47 -4.32
CA GLU A 31 -5.17 6.93 -5.61
C GLU A 31 -3.65 6.75 -5.65
N VAL A 32 -3.22 5.48 -5.65
CA VAL A 32 -1.81 5.12 -5.90
C VAL A 32 -1.60 4.87 -7.39
N GLU A 33 -0.49 5.34 -7.98
CA GLU A 33 -0.19 5.05 -9.38
C GLU A 33 -0.03 3.53 -9.57
N TYR A 34 -0.80 2.89 -10.45
CA TYR A 34 -0.64 1.45 -10.73
C TYR A 34 -0.80 1.17 -12.22
N GLN A 35 -0.23 0.05 -12.69
CA GLN A 35 -0.46 -0.43 -14.07
C GLN A 35 -0.89 -1.89 -14.09
N CYS A 36 -0.08 -2.80 -13.54
CA CYS A 36 -0.32 -4.24 -13.69
C CYS A 36 -1.18 -4.87 -12.59
N ARG A 37 -1.26 -4.26 -11.39
CA ARG A 37 -1.90 -4.82 -10.17
C ARG A 37 -1.39 -6.20 -9.70
N GLU A 38 -0.43 -6.80 -10.39
CA GLU A 38 0.11 -8.15 -10.10
C GLU A 38 1.59 -8.15 -9.63
N GLY A 39 2.17 -6.98 -9.29
CA GLY A 39 3.57 -6.92 -8.84
C GLY A 39 4.63 -7.07 -9.96
N PHE A 40 4.25 -6.91 -11.22
CA PHE A 40 5.15 -6.98 -12.39
C PHE A 40 5.81 -5.67 -12.78
N CYS A 41 5.10 -4.54 -12.68
CA CYS A 41 5.58 -3.25 -13.20
C CYS A 41 6.30 -2.38 -12.15
N GLY A 42 5.97 -2.53 -10.87
CA GLY A 42 6.50 -1.66 -9.81
C GLY A 42 5.90 -0.24 -9.76
N SER A 43 4.90 0.10 -10.57
CA SER A 43 4.30 1.46 -10.55
C SER A 43 3.63 1.81 -9.22
N CYS A 44 3.06 0.81 -8.53
CA CYS A 44 2.35 1.01 -7.27
C CYS A 44 3.24 1.24 -6.05
N GLN A 45 4.55 1.42 -6.23
CA GLN A 45 5.49 1.57 -5.12
C GLN A 45 5.10 2.71 -4.16
N VAL A 46 4.96 2.34 -2.89
CA VAL A 46 4.84 3.29 -1.77
C VAL A 46 5.99 3.08 -0.80
N GLN A 47 6.27 4.07 0.02
CA GLN A 47 7.33 3.98 1.02
C GLN A 47 6.77 3.40 2.32
N LEU A 48 7.40 2.34 2.82
CA LEU A 48 7.10 1.75 4.12
C LEU A 48 7.99 2.42 5.18
N ILE A 49 7.36 3.07 6.15
CA ILE A 49 8.03 3.77 7.24
C ILE A 49 8.19 2.85 8.44
N GLU A 50 7.11 2.12 8.80
CA GLU A 50 7.09 1.17 9.91
C GLU A 50 6.15 0.00 9.61
N GLY A 51 6.45 -1.14 10.21
CA GLY A 51 5.66 -2.37 10.10
C GLY A 51 6.21 -3.36 9.07
N GLU A 52 5.49 -4.47 8.90
CA GLU A 52 5.86 -5.57 8.02
C GLU A 52 4.68 -5.94 7.12
N VAL A 53 4.98 -6.24 5.86
CA VAL A 53 3.99 -6.70 4.87
C VAL A 53 4.34 -8.11 4.41
N GLU A 54 3.30 -8.87 4.12
CA GLU A 54 3.40 -10.18 3.50
C GLU A 54 2.90 -10.09 2.05
N TYR A 55 3.64 -10.71 1.13
CA TYR A 55 3.24 -10.76 -0.28
C TYR A 55 2.47 -12.05 -0.56
N ASP A 56 1.26 -11.92 -1.14
CA ASP A 56 0.47 -13.07 -1.57
C ASP A 56 1.19 -13.87 -2.68
N SER A 57 2.01 -13.18 -3.48
CA SER A 57 2.82 -13.76 -4.55
C SER A 57 4.13 -12.99 -4.66
N GLU A 58 5.23 -13.71 -4.89
CA GLU A 58 6.55 -13.12 -4.98
C GLU A 58 6.62 -12.14 -6.16
N PRO A 59 6.84 -10.83 -5.90
CA PRO A 59 6.83 -9.82 -6.94
C PRO A 59 8.06 -9.94 -7.84
N ILE A 60 7.86 -9.77 -9.14
CA ILE A 60 8.93 -9.79 -10.14
C ILE A 60 9.57 -8.40 -10.31
N ALA A 61 8.82 -7.35 -9.98
CA ALA A 61 9.31 -5.98 -10.02
C ALA A 61 10.42 -5.76 -8.98
N PHE A 62 11.40 -4.92 -9.33
CA PHE A 62 12.41 -4.48 -8.37
C PHE A 62 11.77 -3.59 -7.30
N ILE A 63 11.98 -3.93 -6.03
CA ILE A 63 11.49 -3.17 -4.88
C ILE A 63 12.71 -2.61 -4.14
N PRO A 64 12.91 -1.28 -4.16
CA PRO A 64 13.96 -0.64 -3.37
C PRO A 64 13.75 -0.86 -1.87
N ASP A 65 14.84 -0.82 -1.10
CA ASP A 65 14.77 -0.87 0.36
C ASP A 65 13.86 0.24 0.91
N GLY A 66 13.00 -0.12 1.86
CA GLY A 66 12.02 0.80 2.44
C GLY A 66 10.83 1.11 1.54
N LYS A 67 10.65 0.41 0.42
CA LYS A 67 9.44 0.47 -0.40
C LYS A 67 8.71 -0.87 -0.45
N ILE A 68 7.43 -0.82 -0.79
CA ILE A 68 6.57 -2.00 -0.93
C ILE A 68 5.64 -1.87 -2.13
N LEU A 69 5.09 -3.00 -2.59
CA LEU A 69 4.08 -3.05 -3.65
C LEU A 69 2.68 -3.35 -3.08
N PRO A 70 1.84 -2.32 -2.87
CA PRO A 70 0.53 -2.47 -2.25
C PRO A 70 -0.43 -3.34 -3.07
N CYS A 71 -0.21 -3.49 -4.39
CA CYS A 71 -1.10 -4.27 -5.24
C CYS A 71 -1.11 -5.78 -4.95
N CYS A 72 -0.05 -6.31 -4.33
CA CYS A 72 0.11 -7.75 -4.10
C CYS A 72 0.58 -8.07 -2.67
N CYS A 73 0.42 -7.13 -1.74
CA CYS A 73 0.78 -7.34 -0.34
C CYS A 73 -0.37 -7.04 0.62
N ARG A 74 -0.23 -7.61 1.81
CA ARG A 74 -1.12 -7.43 2.96
C ARG A 74 -0.31 -7.02 4.18
N ALA A 75 -0.97 -6.33 5.09
CA ALA A 75 -0.39 -5.96 6.37
C ALA A 75 -0.20 -7.21 7.25
N GLN A 76 1.02 -7.45 7.71
CA GLN A 76 1.33 -8.48 8.71
C GLN A 76 1.38 -7.89 10.13
N THR A 77 1.66 -6.58 10.21
CA THR A 77 1.59 -5.77 11.43
C THR A 77 0.87 -4.45 11.12
N ASP A 78 0.67 -3.62 12.14
CA ASP A 78 0.31 -2.22 11.90
C ASP A 78 1.38 -1.56 11.02
N LEU A 79 0.93 -0.83 10.00
CA LEU A 79 1.78 -0.22 8.99
C LEU A 79 1.76 1.29 9.11
N THR A 80 2.93 1.92 9.00
CA THR A 80 3.04 3.34 8.67
C THR A 80 3.59 3.46 7.25
N ILE A 81 2.85 4.08 6.33
CA ILE A 81 3.28 4.28 4.95
C ILE A 81 3.28 5.76 4.56
N HIS A 82 4.18 6.11 3.64
CA HIS A 82 4.24 7.41 3.00
C HIS A 82 3.90 7.26 1.51
N ILE A 83 2.93 8.07 1.08
CA ILE A 83 2.44 8.10 -0.30
C ILE A 83 3.12 9.30 -0.97
N PRO A 84 3.85 9.10 -2.09
CA PRO A 84 4.52 10.20 -2.78
C PRO A 84 3.51 11.21 -3.34
N ASP A 85 3.89 12.50 -3.40
CA ASP A 85 3.03 13.62 -3.83
C ASP A 85 2.48 13.50 -5.27
N SER A 86 3.03 12.59 -6.09
CA SER A 86 2.47 12.24 -7.40
C SER A 86 1.12 11.53 -7.33
N CYS A 87 0.75 11.03 -6.15
CA CYS A 87 -0.54 10.43 -5.87
C CYS A 87 -1.52 11.47 -5.32
N HIS A 88 -2.64 11.62 -6.01
CA HIS A 88 -3.68 12.56 -5.61
C HIS A 88 -4.56 11.93 -4.53
N ILE A 89 -4.64 12.57 -3.36
CA ILE A 89 -5.70 12.31 -2.39
C ILE A 89 -6.93 13.03 -2.90
N THR A 90 -7.88 12.28 -3.46
CA THR A 90 -9.14 12.85 -3.94
C THR A 90 -10.02 13.13 -2.71
N LYS A 91 -9.86 14.33 -2.13
CA LYS A 91 -10.80 14.89 -1.15
C LYS A 91 -12.12 15.16 -1.87
N VAL A 92 -13.07 14.24 -1.75
CA VAL A 92 -14.48 14.49 -2.09
C VAL A 92 -15.16 15.18 -0.91
#